data_AF-A0A969UAM5-F1
#
_entry.id   AF-A0A969UAM5-F1
#
_cell.length_a   1.000
_cell.length_b   1.000
_cell.length_c   1.000
_cell.angle_alpha   90.00
_cell.angle_beta   90.00
_cell.angle_gamma   90.00
#
_symmetry.space_group_name_H-M   'P 1'
#
loop_
_entity.id
_entity.type
_entity.pdbx_description
1 polymer ?
#
loop_
_entity_poly.entity_id
_entity_poly.type
_entity_poly.pdbx_seq_one_letter_code
_entity_poly.pdbx_strand_id
1 'polypeptide(L)'
;MLRGLAVLHINAAWLNTRINNSQICLMHASQADKLLEPLVETELNLKVLNILGTAADNLNKYDLALHYYERSVTIAQKLHLRIREAMTRQNMGHVYSFLGQYEKAIAEYSVS
;
A
#
# COMPACT_ATOMS: atom_id res chain seq x y z
N MET A 1 -5.55 22.51 6.32
CA MET A 1 -5.64 22.54 4.84
C MET A 1 -5.08 21.28 4.19
N LEU A 2 -3.89 20.79 4.58
CA LEU A 2 -3.23 19.62 3.96
C LEU A 2 -4.01 18.29 4.08
N ARG A 3 -4.64 18.01 5.23
CA ARG A 3 -5.38 16.76 5.47
C ARG A 3 -6.60 16.58 4.54
N GLY A 4 -7.33 17.67 4.27
CA GLY A 4 -8.49 17.61 3.37
C GLY A 4 -8.10 17.33 1.93
N LEU A 5 -6.99 17.93 1.47
CA LEU A 5 -6.43 17.67 0.15
C LEU A 5 -5.93 16.22 0.02
N ALA A 6 -5.25 15.68 1.04
CA ALA A 6 -4.82 14.28 1.04
C ALA A 6 -6.00 13.30 0.91
N VAL A 7 -7.10 13.55 1.64
CA VAL A 7 -8.32 12.72 1.54
C VAL A 7 -8.93 12.74 0.14
N LEU A 8 -8.89 13.88 -0.56
CA LEU A 8 -9.36 13.98 -1.94
C LEU A 8 -8.54 13.07 -2.87
N HIS A 9 -7.20 13.13 -2.78
CA HIS A 9 -6.32 12.28 -3.56
C HIS A 9 -6.52 10.79 -3.23
N ILE A 10 -6.79 10.44 -1.97
CA ILE A 10 -7.11 9.06 -1.57
C ILE A 10 -8.41 8.57 -2.22
N ASN A 11 -9.45 9.39 -2.21
CA ASN A 11 -10.73 9.03 -2.82
C ASN A 11 -10.59 8.87 -4.34
N ALA A 12 -9.83 9.77 -4.98
CA ALA A 12 -9.52 9.66 -6.40
C ALA A 12 -8.74 8.36 -6.71
N ALA A 13 -7.72 8.04 -5.92
CA ALA A 13 -6.95 6.81 -6.10
C ALA A 13 -7.82 5.54 -5.94
N TRP A 14 -8.71 5.53 -4.94
CA TRP A 14 -9.62 4.41 -4.69
C TRP A 14 -10.62 4.21 -5.83
N LEU A 15 -11.19 5.30 -6.36
CA LEU A 15 -12.03 5.24 -7.56
C LEU A 15 -11.26 4.66 -8.75
N ASN A 16 -10.01 5.08 -8.94
CA ASN A 16 -9.15 4.60 -10.02
C ASN A 16 -8.77 3.12 -9.89
N THR A 17 -8.70 2.59 -8.67
CA THR A 17 -8.54 1.15 -8.42
C THR A 17 -9.76 0.36 -8.94
N ARG A 18 -10.98 0.90 -8.80
CA ARG A 18 -12.22 0.25 -9.27
C ARG A 18 -12.35 0.19 -10.79
N ILE A 19 -11.91 1.25 -11.47
CA ILE A 19 -11.91 1.34 -12.95
C ILE A 19 -10.64 0.75 -13.58
N ASN A 20 -9.81 0.07 -12.78
CA ASN A 20 -8.55 -0.58 -13.17
C ASN A 20 -7.54 0.37 -13.87
N ASN A 21 -7.55 1.66 -13.52
CA ASN A 21 -6.61 2.64 -14.05
C ASN A 21 -5.43 2.83 -13.08
N SER A 22 -4.52 1.87 -13.09
CA SER A 22 -3.42 1.77 -12.11
C SER A 22 -2.41 2.92 -12.22
N GLN A 23 -2.25 3.54 -13.39
CA GLN A 23 -1.38 4.70 -13.58
C GLN A 23 -1.91 5.96 -12.88
N ILE A 24 -3.20 6.26 -13.06
CA ILE A 24 -3.83 7.40 -12.37
C ILE A 24 -3.95 7.13 -10.87
N CYS A 25 -4.23 5.88 -10.49
CA CYS A 25 -4.21 5.46 -9.09
C CYS A 25 -2.86 5.75 -8.42
N LEU A 26 -1.75 5.31 -9.04
CA LEU A 26 -0.41 5.52 -8.52
C LEU A 26 -0.07 7.00 -8.40
N MET A 27 -0.47 7.82 -9.37
CA MET A 27 -0.26 9.27 -9.36
C MET A 27 -0.96 9.94 -8.18
N HIS A 28 -2.27 9.71 -7.99
CA HIS A 28 -3.01 10.32 -6.89
C HIS A 28 -2.54 9.81 -5.53
N ALA A 29 -2.27 8.51 -5.41
CA ALA A 29 -1.79 7.95 -4.15
C ALA A 29 -0.38 8.45 -3.78
N SER A 30 0.49 8.72 -4.76
CA SER A 30 1.82 9.31 -4.53
C SER A 30 1.71 10.76 -4.06
N GLN A 31 0.78 11.52 -4.63
CA GLN A 31 0.46 12.87 -4.18
C GLN A 31 -0.09 12.87 -2.74
N ALA A 32 -0.94 11.90 -2.40
CA ALA A 32 -1.42 11.73 -1.04
C ALA A 32 -0.29 11.41 -0.05
N ASP A 33 0.65 10.52 -0.39
CA ASP A 33 1.80 10.18 0.47
C ASP A 33 2.66 11.42 0.76
N LYS A 34 2.98 12.22 -0.27
CA LYS A 34 3.75 13.47 -0.11
C LYS A 34 3.05 14.49 0.78
N LEU A 35 1.71 14.59 0.71
CA LEU A 35 0.94 15.49 1.57
C LEU A 35 0.83 15.01 3.02
N LEU A 36 1.05 13.72 3.25
CA LEU A 36 1.01 13.08 4.56
C LEU A 36 2.40 12.84 5.17
N GLU A 37 3.47 13.25 4.48
CA GLU A 37 4.84 13.27 5.01
C GLU A 37 4.98 13.96 6.38
N PRO A 38 4.32 15.11 6.69
CA PRO A 38 4.37 15.69 8.03
C PRO A 38 3.49 14.95 9.06
N LEU A 39 2.69 13.97 8.63
CA LEU A 39 1.74 13.19 9.43
C LEU A 39 2.16 11.71 9.46
N VAL A 40 3.48 11.47 9.56
CA VAL A 40 4.04 10.12 9.67
C VAL A 40 3.32 9.34 10.77
N GLU A 41 3.05 8.05 10.52
CA GLU A 41 2.47 7.13 11.50
C GLU A 41 0.97 7.32 11.79
N THR A 42 0.18 7.70 10.78
CA THR A 42 -1.28 7.67 10.90
C THR A 42 -1.90 6.49 10.14
N GLU A 43 -3.10 6.10 10.55
CA GLU A 43 -3.90 5.12 9.83
C GLU A 43 -4.19 5.54 8.37
N LEU A 44 -4.20 6.85 8.10
CA LEU A 44 -4.36 7.38 6.76
C LEU A 44 -3.17 7.03 5.86
N ASN A 45 -1.95 7.03 6.40
CA ASN A 45 -0.75 6.63 5.67
C ASN A 45 -0.80 5.15 5.31
N LEU A 46 -1.28 4.29 6.21
CA LEU A 46 -1.47 2.85 5.91
C LEU A 46 -2.40 2.64 4.72
N LYS A 47 -3.52 3.39 4.67
CA LYS A 47 -4.45 3.31 3.55
C LYS A 47 -3.80 3.75 2.23
N VAL A 48 -3.01 4.82 2.25
CA VAL A 48 -2.30 5.33 1.07
C VAL A 48 -1.24 4.34 0.59
N LEU A 49 -0.41 3.82 1.50
CA LEU A 49 0.66 2.88 1.19
C LEU A 49 0.12 1.58 0.61
N ASN A 50 -0.99 1.06 1.14
CA ASN A 50 -1.62 -0.12 0.56
C ASN A 50 -2.16 0.14 -0.86
N ILE A 51 -2.79 1.30 -1.10
CA ILE A 51 -3.25 1.68 -2.46
C ILE A 51 -2.06 1.81 -3.42
N LEU A 52 -0.96 2.42 -2.99
CA LEU A 52 0.28 2.53 -3.76
C LEU A 52 0.86 1.17 -4.10
N GLY A 53 0.93 0.26 -3.12
CA GLY A 53 1.39 -1.11 -3.31
C GLY A 53 0.55 -1.86 -4.33
N THR A 54 -0.78 -1.81 -4.22
CA THR A 54 -1.69 -2.46 -5.17
C THR A 54 -1.60 -1.85 -6.57
N ALA A 55 -1.48 -0.52 -6.67
CA ALA A 55 -1.31 0.14 -7.96
C ALA A 55 0.02 -0.24 -8.63
N ALA A 56 1.10 -0.37 -7.85
CA ALA A 56 2.40 -0.82 -8.35
C ALA A 56 2.36 -2.30 -8.79
N ASP A 57 1.71 -3.17 -8.00
CA ASP A 57 1.49 -4.59 -8.33
C ASP A 57 0.75 -4.74 -9.66
N ASN A 58 -0.38 -4.03 -9.83
CA ASN A 58 -1.14 -4.03 -11.09
C ASN A 58 -0.35 -3.48 -12.30
N LEU A 59 0.71 -2.71 -12.08
CA LEU A 59 1.60 -2.20 -13.12
C LEU A 59 2.82 -3.12 -13.34
N ASN A 60 2.84 -4.30 -12.72
CA ASN A 60 3.97 -5.25 -12.69
C ASN A 60 5.26 -4.64 -12.10
N LYS A 61 5.15 -3.59 -11.28
CA LYS A 61 6.26 -2.95 -10.58
C LYS A 61 6.43 -3.56 -9.20
N TYR A 62 6.76 -4.86 -9.18
CA TYR A 62 6.75 -5.68 -7.97
C TYR A 62 7.69 -5.16 -6.86
N ASP A 63 8.91 -4.72 -7.20
CA ASP A 63 9.85 -4.16 -6.21
C ASP A 63 9.28 -2.89 -5.54
N LEU A 64 8.60 -2.05 -6.32
CA LEU A 64 7.95 -0.85 -5.81
C LEU A 64 6.73 -1.19 -4.95
N ALA A 65 5.98 -2.24 -5.33
CA ALA A 65 4.86 -2.73 -4.53
C ALA A 65 5.33 -3.21 -3.15
N LEU A 66 6.38 -4.03 -3.11
CA LEU A 66 6.99 -4.52 -1.88
C LEU A 66 7.49 -3.37 -1.01
N HIS A 67 8.17 -2.38 -1.59
CA HIS A 67 8.63 -1.19 -0.85
C HIS A 67 7.49 -0.48 -0.10
N TYR A 68 6.34 -0.28 -0.76
CA TYR A 68 5.19 0.37 -0.11
C TYR A 68 4.53 -0.53 0.93
N TYR A 69 4.43 -1.83 0.67
CA TYR A 69 3.88 -2.77 1.65
C TYR A 69 4.77 -2.90 2.90
N GLU A 70 6.08 -2.92 2.77
CA GLU A 70 7.02 -2.93 3.91
C GLU A 70 6.87 -1.68 4.79
N ARG A 71 6.74 -0.50 4.17
CA ARG A 71 6.43 0.75 4.89
C ARG A 71 5.10 0.64 5.63
N SER A 72 4.08 0.04 5.00
CA SER A 72 2.76 -0.18 5.62
C SER A 72 2.83 -1.13 6.81
N VAL A 73 3.51 -2.28 6.69
CA VAL A 73 3.73 -3.22 7.81
C VAL A 73 4.41 -2.53 8.98
N THR A 74 5.48 -1.76 8.71
CA THR A 74 6.23 -1.05 9.77
C THR A 74 5.34 -0.10 10.57
N ILE A 75 4.49 0.67 9.88
CA ILE A 75 3.56 1.58 10.55
C ILE A 75 2.45 0.80 11.28
N ALA A 76 1.93 -0.28 10.69
CA ALA A 76 0.88 -1.08 11.28
C ALA A 76 1.34 -1.73 12.59
N GLN A 77 2.59 -2.20 12.65
CA GLN A 77 3.22 -2.73 13.86
C GLN A 77 3.34 -1.66 14.96
N LYS A 78 3.82 -0.46 14.60
CA LYS A 78 3.94 0.68 15.54
C LYS A 78 2.59 1.10 16.13
N LEU A 79 1.54 1.09 15.30
CA LEU A 79 0.19 1.43 15.73
C LEU A 79 -0.59 0.25 16.33
N HIS A 80 0.04 -0.92 16.44
CA HIS A 80 -0.59 -2.16 16.89
C HIS A 80 -1.85 -2.56 16.11
N LEU A 81 -1.92 -2.20 14.83
CA LEU A 81 -3.04 -2.47 13.93
C LEU A 81 -2.86 -3.82 13.22
N ARG A 82 -3.03 -4.91 13.97
CA ARG A 82 -2.80 -6.30 13.51
C ARG A 82 -3.56 -6.65 12.22
N ILE A 83 -4.81 -6.22 12.09
CA ILE A 83 -5.62 -6.49 10.88
C ILE A 83 -4.99 -5.83 9.64
N ARG A 84 -4.47 -4.60 9.78
CA ARG A 84 -3.84 -3.89 8.67
C ARG A 84 -2.50 -4.49 8.29
N GLU A 85 -1.75 -4.96 9.29
CA GLU A 85 -0.51 -5.71 9.06
C GLU A 85 -0.80 -7.00 8.26
N ALA A 86 -1.74 -7.83 8.73
CA ALA A 86 -2.12 -9.08 8.08
C ALA A 86 -2.54 -8.89 6.61
N MET A 87 -3.44 -7.93 6.35
CA MET A 87 -3.87 -7.60 4.98
C MET A 87 -2.69 -7.17 4.09
N THR A 88 -1.75 -6.40 4.64
CA THR A 88 -0.57 -5.95 3.90
C THR A 88 0.37 -7.11 3.59
N ARG A 89 0.61 -8.00 4.56
CA ARG A 89 1.45 -9.20 4.38
C ARG A 89 0.87 -10.17 3.37
N GLN A 90 -0.45 -10.35 3.36
CA GLN A 90 -1.12 -11.14 2.34
C GLN A 90 -0.85 -10.59 0.92
N ASN A 91 -0.86 -9.26 0.75
CA ASN A 91 -0.51 -8.64 -0.53
C ASN A 91 0.98 -8.81 -0.89
N MET A 92 1.89 -8.80 0.09
CA MET A 92 3.30 -9.11 -0.14
C MET A 92 3.49 -10.56 -0.58
N GLY A 93 2.78 -11.51 0.05
CA GLY A 93 2.81 -12.92 -0.34
C GLY A 93 2.37 -13.13 -1.79
N HIS A 94 1.35 -12.39 -2.23
CA HIS A 94 0.90 -12.40 -3.62
C HIS A 94 1.99 -11.93 -4.59
N VAL A 95 2.64 -10.80 -4.27
CA VAL A 95 3.74 -10.26 -5.08
C VAL A 95 4.94 -11.23 -5.12
N TYR A 96 5.33 -11.81 -3.98
CA TYR A 96 6.41 -12.79 -3.94
C TYR A 96 6.10 -14.05 -4.76
N SER A 97 4.83 -14.49 -4.78
CA SER A 97 4.39 -15.60 -5.62
C SER A 97 4.55 -15.28 -7.11
N PHE A 98 4.25 -14.05 -7.55
CA PHE A 98 4.48 -13.62 -8.93
C PHE A 98 5.96 -13.51 -9.31
N LEU A 99 6.81 -13.17 -8.34
CA LEU A 99 8.27 -13.16 -8.53
C LEU A 99 8.91 -14.55 -8.48
N GLY A 100 8.12 -15.62 -8.27
CA GLY A 100 8.64 -16.98 -8.12
C GLY A 100 9.38 -17.23 -6.80
N GLN A 101 9.29 -16.31 -5.83
CA GLN A 101 9.93 -16.40 -4.52
C GLN A 101 8.99 -17.10 -3.53
N TYR A 102 8.69 -18.37 -3.79
CA TYR A 102 7.64 -19.11 -3.10
C TYR A 102 7.90 -19.26 -1.59
N GLU A 103 9.15 -19.42 -1.16
CA GLU A 103 9.49 -19.52 0.26
C GLU A 103 9.12 -18.24 1.01
N LYS A 104 9.36 -17.07 0.40
CA LYS A 104 8.97 -15.77 0.98
C LYS A 104 7.47 -15.57 0.94
N ALA A 105 6.81 -16.00 -0.14
CA ALA A 105 5.35 -15.94 -0.23
C ALA A 105 4.67 -16.73 0.89
N ILE A 106 5.12 -17.98 1.11
CA ILE A 106 4.62 -18.84 2.20
C ILE A 106 4.90 -18.21 3.55
N ALA A 107 6.09 -17.66 3.75
CA ALA A 107 6.41 -16.94 4.98
C ALA A 107 5.40 -15.81 5.22
N GLU A 108 5.19 -14.91 4.27
CA GLU A 108 4.24 -13.79 4.43
C GLU A 108 2.79 -14.24 4.63
N TYR A 109 2.34 -15.31 3.97
CA TYR A 109 1.01 -15.88 4.20
C TYR A 109 0.86 -16.56 5.57
N SER A 110 1.94 -17.06 6.16
CA SER A 110 1.90 -17.75 7.45
C SER A 110 1.85 -16.80 8.64
N VAL A 111 2.31 -15.55 8.47
CA VAL A 111 2.32 -14.52 9.52
C VAL A 111 1.19 -13.51 9.38
N SER A 112 0.40 -13.58 8.29
CA SER A 112 -0.81 -12.78 8.05
C SER A 112 -2.03 -13.39 8.74
#